data_AF-A0A7K4TMU4-F1
#
_entry.id   AF-A0A7K4TMU4-F1
#
_cell.length_a   1.000
_cell.length_b   1.000
_cell.length_c   1.000
_cell.angle_alpha   90.00
_cell.angle_beta   90.00
_cell.angle_gamma   90.00
#
_symmetry.space_group_name_H-M   'P 1'
#
loop_
_entity.id
_entity.type
_entity.pdbx_description
1 polymer ?
#
loop_
_entity_poly.entity_id
_entity_poly.type
_entity_poly.pdbx_seq_one_letter_code
_entity_poly.pdbx_strand_id
1 'polypeptide(L)'
;LNDNPSHYKITLSGTVKSPKMTFDPPFLMLMPVPLDVKTETAFKIIPQDFLRQSQIQVELPELELEDGDRIYPFSVQFPEGKDIVLSSDGRNKELICHISFRSSRPVSFLGNMFFIDEEEN
;
A
#
# COMPACT_ATOMS: atom_id res chain seq x y z
N LEU A 1 -41.14 32.87 -38.76
CA LEU A 1 -40.58 31.82 -37.90
C LEU A 1 -39.17 31.52 -38.39
N ASN A 2 -38.16 31.83 -37.60
CA ASN A 2 -36.80 31.29 -37.79
C ASN A 2 -36.26 31.02 -36.39
N ASP A 3 -36.69 29.90 -35.81
CA ASP A 3 -36.11 29.32 -34.61
C ASP A 3 -34.83 28.60 -35.03
N ASN A 4 -33.67 29.21 -34.78
CA ASN A 4 -32.39 28.54 -34.90
C ASN A 4 -31.66 28.69 -33.56
N PRO A 5 -31.76 27.72 -32.63
CA PRO A 5 -31.08 27.84 -31.35
C PRO A 5 -29.58 27.70 -31.59
N SER A 6 -28.83 28.76 -31.32
CA SER A 6 -27.37 28.78 -31.41
C SER A 6 -26.80 27.60 -30.60
N HIS A 7 -26.17 26.65 -31.28
CA HIS A 7 -25.57 25.48 -30.64
C HIS A 7 -24.29 25.92 -29.89
N TYR A 8 -24.40 26.14 -28.58
CA TYR A 8 -23.23 26.37 -27.73
C TYR A 8 -22.44 25.07 -27.58
N LYS A 9 -21.21 25.04 -28.12
CA LYS A 9 -20.27 23.93 -27.92
C LYS A 9 -19.36 24.26 -26.74
N ILE A 10 -19.55 23.55 -25.62
CA ILE A 10 -18.65 23.61 -24.48
C ILE A 10 -17.63 22.48 -24.64
N THR A 11 -16.35 22.83 -24.67
CA THR A 11 -15.25 21.86 -24.67
C THR A 11 -14.60 21.89 -23.29
N LEU A 12 -14.65 20.77 -22.59
CA LEU A 12 -13.95 20.59 -21.32
C LEU A 12 -12.70 19.74 -21.57
N SER A 13 -11.58 20.15 -20.99
CA SER A 13 -10.35 19.37 -20.94
C SER A 13 -9.85 19.28 -19.50
N GLY A 14 -9.15 18.20 -19.19
CA GLY A 14 -8.56 17.96 -17.88
C GLY A 14 -7.51 16.86 -17.98
N THR A 15 -6.63 16.80 -16.98
CA THR A 15 -5.59 15.78 -16.87
C THR A 15 -5.95 14.85 -15.71
N VAL A 16 -6.00 13.55 -15.97
CA VAL A 16 -6.16 12.54 -14.92
C VAL A 16 -4.81 12.29 -14.26
N LYS A 17 -4.76 12.30 -12.94
CA LYS A 17 -3.56 11.94 -12.18
C LYS A 17 -3.46 10.42 -12.07
N SER A 18 -2.24 9.91 -12.11
CA SER A 18 -1.99 8.49 -11.83
C SER A 18 -2.22 8.19 -10.36
N PRO A 19 -2.88 7.07 -10.01
CA PRO A 19 -2.91 6.57 -8.64
C PRO A 19 -1.50 6.42 -8.08
N LYS A 20 -1.36 6.65 -6.77
CA LYS A 20 -0.10 6.45 -6.06
C LYS A 20 -0.34 6.17 -4.59
N MET A 21 0.56 5.40 -3.98
CA MET A 21 0.55 5.13 -2.54
C MET A 21 1.76 5.78 -1.87
N THR A 22 1.51 6.36 -0.70
CA THR A 22 2.56 6.90 0.18
C THR A 22 2.42 6.30 1.57
N PHE A 23 3.48 6.37 2.37
CA PHE A 23 3.54 5.67 3.66
C PHE A 23 3.95 6.62 4.78
N ASP A 24 3.35 6.45 5.95
CA ASP A 24 3.67 7.20 7.16
C ASP A 24 3.86 6.23 8.35
N PRO A 25 5.10 6.05 8.87
CA PRO A 25 6.33 6.70 8.42
C PRO A 25 6.83 6.15 7.05
N PRO A 26 7.72 6.89 6.34
CA PRO A 26 8.24 6.47 5.03
C PRO A 26 9.27 5.33 5.09
N PHE A 27 9.81 5.03 6.28
CA PHE A 27 10.68 3.88 6.54
C PHE A 27 10.41 3.33 7.93
N LEU A 28 10.61 2.03 8.11
CA LEU A 28 10.40 1.35 9.38
C LEU A 28 11.70 0.74 9.89
N MET A 29 11.93 0.87 11.19
CA MET A 29 13.00 0.21 11.90
C MET A 29 12.40 -0.64 13.01
N LEU A 30 12.48 -1.95 12.87
CA LEU A 30 12.03 -2.88 13.90
C LEU A 30 13.11 -3.04 14.95
N MET A 31 12.71 -3.00 16.23
CA MET A 31 13.64 -3.23 17.32
C MET A 31 14.14 -4.67 17.30
N PRO A 32 15.43 -4.91 17.58
CA PRO A 32 15.95 -6.27 17.73
C PRO A 32 15.18 -7.03 18.81
N VAL A 33 14.85 -8.28 18.52
CA VAL A 33 14.15 -9.18 19.45
C VAL A 33 14.88 -10.52 19.52
N PRO A 34 14.73 -11.28 20.63
CA PRO A 34 15.22 -12.65 20.71
C PRO A 34 14.62 -13.55 19.63
N LEU A 35 15.25 -14.70 19.42
CA LEU A 35 14.72 -15.73 18.53
C LEU A 35 13.31 -16.14 18.95
N ASP A 36 12.48 -16.42 17.94
CA ASP A 36 11.08 -16.82 18.10
C ASP A 36 10.15 -15.82 18.80
N VAL A 37 10.65 -14.61 19.11
CA VAL A 37 9.83 -13.52 19.63
C VAL A 37 9.31 -12.69 18.47
N LYS A 38 7.99 -12.50 18.43
CA LYS A 38 7.32 -11.63 17.45
C LYS A 38 7.50 -10.17 17.88
N THR A 39 7.96 -9.32 16.97
CA THR A 39 7.85 -7.87 17.06
C THR A 39 6.84 -7.37 16.04
N GLU A 40 6.15 -6.26 16.33
CA GLU A 40 5.14 -5.69 15.45
C GLU A 40 5.22 -4.16 15.50
N THR A 41 5.01 -3.52 14.35
CA THR A 41 4.81 -2.07 14.26
C THR A 41 3.69 -1.77 13.27
N ALA A 42 3.01 -0.65 13.49
CA ALA A 42 1.95 -0.17 12.61
C ALA A 42 2.44 1.04 11.81
N PHE A 43 1.95 1.16 10.59
CA PHE A 43 2.16 2.32 9.73
C PHE A 43 0.91 2.57 8.90
N LYS A 44 0.82 3.77 8.35
CA LYS A 44 -0.27 4.17 7.49
C LYS A 44 0.12 4.00 6.04
N ILE A 45 -0.82 3.48 5.26
CA ILE A 45 -0.82 3.57 3.81
C ILE A 45 -1.79 4.69 3.45
N ILE A 46 -1.32 5.62 2.63
CA ILE A 46 -2.06 6.82 2.21
C ILE A 46 -2.19 6.75 0.69
N PRO A 47 -3.28 6.13 0.18
CA PRO A 47 -3.58 6.11 -1.25
C PRO A 47 -3.96 7.53 -1.72
N GLN A 48 -3.61 7.87 -2.95
CA GLN A 48 -3.93 9.16 -3.57
C GLN A 48 -4.34 8.94 -5.02
N ASP A 49 -5.32 9.72 -5.47
CA ASP A 49 -5.79 9.74 -6.86
C ASP A 49 -6.38 8.41 -7.37
N PHE A 50 -6.77 7.48 -6.47
CA PHE A 50 -7.50 6.27 -6.85
C PHE A 50 -8.97 6.62 -7.12
N LEU A 51 -9.42 6.41 -8.36
CA LEU A 51 -10.78 6.75 -8.81
C LEU A 51 -11.80 5.62 -8.65
N ARG A 52 -11.31 4.41 -8.35
CA ARG A 52 -12.11 3.20 -8.18
C ARG A 52 -11.68 2.48 -6.92
N GLN A 53 -12.55 1.60 -6.44
CA GLN A 53 -12.15 0.67 -5.40
C GLN A 53 -11.08 -0.27 -5.97
N SER A 54 -9.97 -0.43 -5.24
CA SER A 54 -8.86 -1.34 -5.57
C SER A 54 -8.43 -2.05 -4.29
N GLN A 55 -7.77 -3.19 -4.40
CA GLN A 55 -7.34 -3.98 -3.26
C GLN A 55 -5.82 -4.10 -3.20
N ILE A 56 -5.25 -3.87 -2.02
CA ILE A 56 -3.80 -3.97 -1.83
C ILE A 56 -3.36 -5.43 -1.76
N GLN A 57 -2.35 -5.76 -2.56
CA GLN A 57 -1.52 -6.96 -2.47
C GLN A 57 -0.16 -6.59 -1.87
N VAL A 58 0.47 -7.53 -1.17
CA VAL A 58 1.75 -7.28 -0.50
C VAL A 58 2.75 -8.35 -0.90
N GLU A 59 3.89 -7.92 -1.43
CA GLU A 59 5.04 -8.77 -1.67
C GLU A 59 6.02 -8.62 -0.51
N LEU A 60 6.14 -9.69 0.27
CA LEU A 60 7.07 -9.77 1.39
C LEU A 60 8.40 -10.33 0.92
N PRO A 61 9.53 -9.82 1.47
CA PRO A 61 10.84 -10.27 1.06
C PRO A 61 11.09 -11.70 1.55
N GLU A 62 11.60 -12.52 0.65
CA GLU A 62 12.20 -13.81 0.93
C GLU A 62 13.67 -13.60 1.35
N LEU A 63 14.11 -14.23 2.42
CA LEU A 63 15.50 -14.14 2.90
C LEU A 63 16.20 -15.48 2.73
N GLU A 64 17.34 -15.47 2.06
CA GLU A 64 18.26 -16.61 1.98
C GLU A 64 19.25 -16.59 3.15
N LEU A 65 19.41 -17.72 3.81
CA LEU A 65 20.29 -17.93 4.95
C LEU A 65 21.65 -18.47 4.50
N GLU A 66 22.63 -18.48 5.40
CA GLU A 66 24.00 -18.92 5.09
C GLU A 66 24.09 -20.38 4.62
N ASP A 67 23.14 -21.23 5.01
CA ASP A 67 23.05 -22.63 4.58
C ASP A 67 22.22 -22.82 3.30
N GLY A 68 21.77 -21.73 2.67
CA GLY A 68 20.96 -21.73 1.45
C GLY A 68 19.46 -21.93 1.69
N ASP A 69 19.03 -22.10 2.96
CA ASP A 69 17.62 -22.15 3.30
C ASP A 69 16.95 -20.79 3.06
N ARG A 70 15.68 -20.82 2.64
CA ARG A 70 14.90 -19.60 2.43
C ARG A 70 13.78 -19.48 3.46
N ILE A 71 13.63 -18.30 4.02
CA ILE A 71 12.63 -18.00 5.06
C ILE A 71 11.81 -16.75 4.74
N TYR A 72 10.61 -16.70 5.31
CA TYR A 72 9.70 -15.55 5.26
C TYR A 72 9.45 -15.05 6.69
N PRO A 73 10.34 -14.23 7.26
CA PRO A 73 10.26 -13.83 8.66
C PRO A 73 9.24 -12.71 8.89
N PHE A 74 8.71 -12.11 7.81
CA PHE A 74 7.75 -11.02 7.87
C PHE A 74 6.33 -11.51 7.65
N SER A 75 5.37 -10.83 8.26
CA SER A 75 3.93 -11.00 7.99
C SER A 75 3.22 -9.66 8.11
N VAL A 76 2.16 -9.45 7.33
CA VAL A 76 1.35 -8.22 7.39
C VAL A 76 -0.10 -8.50 7.77
N GLN A 77 -0.72 -7.53 8.44
CA GLN A 77 -2.13 -7.58 8.80
C GLN A 77 -2.79 -6.23 8.55
N PHE A 78 -4.03 -6.28 8.06
CA PHE A 78 -4.86 -5.12 7.78
C PHE A 78 -6.09 -5.17 8.70
N PRO A 79 -6.02 -4.60 9.92
CA PRO A 79 -7.11 -4.68 10.89
C PRO A 79 -8.43 -4.09 10.37
N GLU A 80 -8.36 -3.11 9.47
CA GLU A 80 -9.52 -2.45 8.88
C GLU A 80 -9.87 -2.97 7.47
N GLY A 81 -9.19 -4.03 7.01
CA GLY A 81 -9.26 -4.49 5.63
C GLY A 81 -8.25 -3.81 4.71
N LYS A 82 -8.14 -4.33 3.49
CA LYS A 82 -7.12 -3.99 2.49
C LYS A 82 -7.68 -3.26 1.27
N ASP A 83 -8.92 -2.80 1.34
CA ASP A 83 -9.61 -2.16 0.23
C ASP A 83 -9.35 -0.65 0.26
N ILE A 84 -8.83 -0.13 -0.85
CA ILE A 84 -8.73 1.30 -1.11
C ILE A 84 -10.12 1.78 -1.50
N VAL A 85 -10.77 2.50 -0.59
CA VAL A 85 -12.12 3.04 -0.80
C VAL A 85 -12.10 4.56 -0.87
N LEU A 86 -12.99 5.11 -1.71
CA LEU A 86 -13.26 6.54 -1.76
C LEU A 86 -14.22 6.93 -0.64
N SER A 87 -13.87 7.94 0.15
CA SER A 87 -14.78 8.58 1.09
C SER A 87 -15.77 9.49 0.37
N SER A 88 -16.84 9.86 1.06
CA SER A 88 -17.91 10.70 0.52
C SER A 88 -17.47 12.09 0.06
N ASP A 89 -16.31 12.55 0.52
CA ASP A 89 -15.67 13.82 0.13
C ASP A 89 -14.69 13.67 -1.05
N GLY A 90 -14.63 12.49 -1.68
CA GLY A 90 -13.81 12.21 -2.85
C GLY A 90 -12.33 11.95 -2.56
N ARG A 91 -11.94 11.78 -1.28
CA ARG A 91 -10.58 11.39 -0.90
C ARG A 91 -10.46 9.88 -0.76
N ASN A 92 -9.26 9.33 -0.88
CA ASN A 92 -9.03 7.93 -0.55
C ASN A 92 -8.83 7.79 0.96
N LYS A 93 -9.47 6.78 1.56
CA LYS A 93 -9.32 6.52 3.00
C LYS A 93 -7.92 5.98 3.30
N GLU A 94 -7.30 6.50 4.37
CA GLU A 94 -6.06 5.94 4.92
C GLU A 94 -6.31 4.51 5.45
N LEU A 95 -5.29 3.66 5.33
CA LEU A 95 -5.32 2.27 5.80
C LEU A 95 -4.21 2.08 6.83
N ILE A 96 -4.52 1.37 7.92
CA ILE A 96 -3.51 0.95 8.88
C ILE A 96 -3.03 -0.45 8.51
N CYS A 97 -1.72 -0.62 8.38
CA CYS A 97 -1.08 -1.92 8.17
C CYS A 97 -0.15 -2.21 9.34
N HIS A 98 -0.26 -3.42 9.89
CA HIS A 98 0.65 -3.93 10.90
C HIS A 98 1.64 -4.86 10.22
N ILE A 99 2.93 -4.55 10.35
CA ILE A 99 3.99 -5.47 9.95
C ILE A 99 4.59 -6.12 11.18
N SER A 100 4.80 -7.43 11.09
CA SER A 100 5.45 -8.21 12.11
C SER A 100 6.70 -8.89 11.59
N PHE A 101 7.65 -9.11 12.49
CA PHE A 101 8.84 -9.90 12.24
C PHE A 101 9.00 -10.96 13.31
N ARG A 102 9.33 -12.19 12.90
CA ARG A 102 9.71 -13.30 13.77
C ARG A 102 10.66 -14.22 13.00
N SER A 103 11.75 -14.62 13.64
CA SER A 103 12.67 -15.62 13.09
C SER A 103 13.14 -16.57 14.19
N SER A 104 13.21 -17.86 13.87
CA SER A 104 13.85 -18.88 14.72
C SER A 104 15.37 -18.92 14.56
N ARG A 105 15.91 -18.13 13.63
CA ARG A 105 17.34 -18.06 13.30
C ARG A 105 17.84 -16.61 13.37
N PRO A 106 19.11 -16.36 13.78
CA PRO A 106 19.67 -15.01 13.77
C PRO A 106 19.71 -14.46 12.35
N VAL A 107 19.01 -13.34 12.11
CA VAL A 107 18.98 -12.69 10.81
C VAL A 107 18.93 -11.17 10.98
N SER A 108 19.50 -10.47 10.01
CA SER A 108 19.39 -9.02 9.85
C SER A 108 18.99 -8.72 8.41
N PHE A 109 18.03 -7.83 8.22
CA PHE A 109 17.49 -7.51 6.91
C PHE A 109 17.31 -6.01 6.72
N LEU A 110 17.72 -5.53 5.55
CA LEU A 110 17.44 -4.19 5.05
C LEU A 110 17.01 -4.32 3.59
N GLY A 111 15.80 -3.90 3.28
CA GLY A 111 15.26 -4.00 1.93
C GLY A 111 13.86 -3.43 1.83
N ASN A 112 13.26 -3.59 0.65
CA ASN A 112 11.95 -3.06 0.34
C ASN A 112 10.87 -4.13 0.54
N MET A 113 9.65 -3.65 0.77
CA MET A 113 8.42 -4.44 0.68
C MET A 113 7.49 -3.70 -0.26
N PHE A 114 6.81 -4.41 -1.14
CA PHE A 114 5.97 -3.78 -2.16
C PHE A 114 4.50 -3.93 -1.78
N PHE A 115 3.78 -2.82 -1.85
CA PHE A 115 2.33 -2.76 -1.71
C PHE A 115 1.80 -2.38 -3.08
N ILE A 116 1.07 -3.29 -3.71
CA ILE A 116 0.73 -3.25 -5.12
C ILE A 116 -0.79 -3.28 -5.24
N ASP A 117 -1.36 -2.46 -6.10
CA ASP A 117 -2.80 -2.46 -6.37
C ASP A 117 -3.16 -3.39 -7.55
N GLU A 118 -4.45 -3.53 -7.89
CA GLU A 118 -4.89 -4.42 -8.97
C GLU A 118 -4.41 -4.00 -10.37
N GLU A 119 -4.03 -2.74 -10.54
CA GLU A 119 -3.46 -2.18 -11.77
C GLU A 119 -1.92 -2.15 -11.76
N GLU A 120 -1.29 -2.85 -10.81
CA GLU A 120 0.17 -2.94 -10.63
C GLU A 120 0.86 -1.58 -10.34
N ASN A 121 0.16 -0.65 -9.68
CA ASN A 121 0.70 0.62 -9.18
C ASN A 121 1.39 0.49 -7.81
#